data_AF-A0A9D9DMZ5-F1
#
_entry.id   AF-A0A9D9DMZ5-F1
#
_cell.length_a   1.000
_cell.length_b   1.000
_cell.length_c   1.000
_cell.angle_alpha   90.00
_cell.angle_beta   90.00
_cell.angle_gamma   90.00
#
_symmetry.space_group_name_H-M   'P 1'
#
loop_
_entity.id
_entity.type
_entity.pdbx_description
1 polymer ?
#
loop_
_entity_poly.entity_id
_entity_poly.type
_entity_poly.pdbx_seq_one_letter_code
_entity_poly.pdbx_strand_id
1 'polypeptide(L)'
;MLIILFERISQIGLLKAVGMKNSNIAKIFLYRASFTVLKGFLAGNIIALAFCFLEWKFKFIPLDAENYFVNHVPVCLEWETVVVVNLAAFAAIMVILLVPCHLISRISPAKTLVVK
;
A
#
# COMPACT_ATOMS: atom_id res chain seq x y z
N MET A 1 10.55 -3.63 -0.03
CA MET A 1 10.30 -3.74 1.43
C MET A 1 11.16 -4.81 2.13
N LEU A 2 11.62 -5.87 1.45
CA LEU A 2 12.43 -6.93 2.09
C LEU A 2 13.76 -6.42 2.70
N ILE A 3 14.45 -5.50 2.01
CA ILE A 3 15.71 -4.88 2.49
C ILE A 3 15.51 -4.07 3.78
N ILE A 4 14.45 -3.26 3.86
CA ILE A 4 14.12 -2.47 5.07
C ILE A 4 13.73 -3.38 6.24
N LEU A 5 13.12 -4.53 5.95
CA LEU A 5 12.81 -5.52 6.97
C LEU A 5 14.10 -6.03 7.61
N PHE A 6 15.09 -6.44 6.82
CA PHE A 6 16.39 -6.92 7.30
C PHE A 6 17.11 -5.89 8.18
N GLU A 7 17.07 -4.61 7.78
CA GLU A 7 17.70 -3.51 8.52
C GLU A 7 16.97 -3.20 9.85
N ARG A 8 15.65 -3.44 9.93
CA ARG A 8 14.83 -3.22 11.13
C ARG A 8 14.59 -4.46 12.01
N ILE A 9 15.12 -5.64 11.63
CA ILE A 9 15.11 -6.83 12.50
C ILE A 9 15.78 -6.52 13.85
N SER A 10 16.85 -5.71 13.85
CA SER A 10 17.55 -5.28 15.07
C SER A 10 16.61 -4.52 16.04
N GLN A 11 15.76 -3.63 15.52
CA GLN A 11 14.79 -2.88 16.34
C GLN A 11 13.73 -3.82 16.95
N ILE A 12 13.25 -4.80 16.19
CA ILE A 12 12.29 -5.80 16.68
C ILE A 12 12.93 -6.68 17.77
N GLY A 13 14.19 -7.08 17.59
CA GLY A 13 14.96 -7.85 18.58
C GLY A 13 15.19 -7.09 19.87
N LEU A 14 15.54 -5.80 19.78
CA LEU A 14 15.75 -4.93 20.93
C LEU A 14 14.45 -4.71 21.72
N LEU A 15 13.34 -4.46 21.02
CA LEU A 15 12.02 -4.31 21.64
C LEU A 15 11.55 -5.59 22.37
N LYS A 16 11.85 -6.78 21.82
CA LYS A 16 11.60 -8.04 22.54
C LYS A 16 12.53 -8.22 23.75
N ALA A 17 13.80 -7.82 23.64
CA ALA A 17 14.78 -7.92 24.73
C ALA A 17 14.41 -7.05 25.93
N VAL A 18 13.77 -5.89 25.69
CA VAL A 18 13.21 -5.00 26.73
C VAL A 18 11.88 -5.54 27.30
N GLY A 19 11.41 -6.71 26.85
CA GLY A 19 10.25 -7.41 27.41
C GLY A 19 8.92 -7.13 26.70
N MET A 20 8.92 -6.49 25.53
CA MET A 20 7.68 -6.21 24.81
C MET A 20 7.10 -7.46 24.14
N LYS A 21 5.81 -7.71 24.36
CA LYS A 21 5.08 -8.83 23.78
C LYS A 21 5.01 -8.73 22.26
N ASN A 22 5.10 -9.87 21.57
CA ASN A 22 5.00 -9.97 20.09
C ASN A 22 3.76 -9.25 19.53
N SER A 23 2.62 -9.33 20.22
CA SER A 23 1.37 -8.69 19.80
C SER A 23 1.46 -7.16 19.77
N ASN A 24 2.23 -6.55 20.68
CA ASN A 24 2.41 -5.10 20.72
C ASN A 24 3.33 -4.63 19.58
N ILE A 25 4.38 -5.40 19.28
CA ILE A 25 5.26 -5.13 18.13
C ILE A 25 4.47 -5.23 16.82
N ALA A 26 3.64 -6.26 16.67
CA ALA A 26 2.77 -6.43 15.51
C ALA A 26 1.80 -5.25 15.35
N LYS A 27 1.18 -4.76 16.44
CA LYS A 27 0.31 -3.57 16.42
C LYS A 27 1.04 -2.31 15.94
N ILE A 28 2.27 -2.06 16.44
CA ILE A 28 3.06 -0.89 16.03
C ILE A 28 3.42 -0.98 14.53
N PHE A 29 3.80 -2.16 14.08
CA PHE A 29 4.11 -2.39 12.66
C PHE A 29 2.87 -2.15 11.79
N LEU A 30 1.73 -2.74 12.16
CA LEU A 30 0.47 -2.58 11.43
C LEU A 30 0.07 -1.10 11.38
N TYR A 31 0.16 -0.38 12.50
CA TYR A 31 -0.15 1.05 12.55
C TYR A 31 0.72 1.88 11.61
N ARG A 32 2.05 1.64 11.62
CA ARG A 32 2.99 2.31 10.71
C ARG A 32 2.69 1.98 9.25
N ALA A 33 2.46 0.70 8.95
CA ALA A 33 2.16 0.24 7.60
C ALA A 33 0.84 0.84 7.08
N SER A 34 -0.23 0.82 7.87
CA SER A 34 -1.51 1.43 7.52
C SER A 34 -1.39 2.92 7.21
N PHE A 35 -0.58 3.65 7.98
CA PHE A 35 -0.35 5.08 7.73
C PHE A 35 0.41 5.33 6.41
N THR A 36 1.39 4.48 6.08
CA THR A 36 2.08 4.53 4.79
C THR A 36 1.14 4.22 3.63
N VAL A 37 0.31 3.18 3.77
CA VAL A 37 -0.70 2.81 2.76
C VAL A 37 -1.66 3.98 2.55
N LEU A 38 -2.22 4.55 3.62
CA LEU A 38 -3.18 5.65 3.53
C LEU A 38 -2.61 6.86 2.79
N LYS A 39 -1.36 7.23 3.06
CA LYS A 39 -0.67 8.32 2.34
C LYS A 39 -0.51 8.02 0.85
N GLY A 40 -0.04 6.82 0.51
CA GLY A 40 0.09 6.40 -0.88
C GLY A 40 -1.25 6.38 -1.60
N PHE A 41 -2.30 5.95 -0.90
CA PHE A 41 -3.66 5.86 -1.40
C PHE A 41 -4.26 7.24 -1.71
N LEU A 42 -4.13 8.19 -0.78
CA LEU A 42 -4.57 9.58 -0.96
C LEU A 42 -3.82 10.24 -2.12
N ALA A 43 -2.49 10.11 -2.15
CA ALA A 43 -1.68 10.68 -3.24
C ALA A 43 -2.05 10.07 -4.60
N GLY A 44 -2.24 8.74 -4.67
CA GLY A 44 -2.63 8.04 -5.88
C GLY A 44 -4.01 8.47 -6.39
N ASN A 45 -5.00 8.59 -5.51
CA ASN A 45 -6.35 9.07 -5.88
C ASN A 45 -6.32 10.51 -6.39
N ILE A 46 -5.56 11.39 -5.74
CA ILE A 46 -5.42 12.78 -6.20
C ILE A 46 -4.82 12.83 -7.60
N ILE A 47 -3.74 12.06 -7.85
CA ILE A 47 -3.09 12.00 -9.16
C ILE A 47 -4.04 11.41 -10.22
N ALA A 48 -4.74 10.32 -9.91
CA ALA A 48 -5.68 9.67 -10.82
C ALA A 48 -6.83 10.62 -11.19
N LEU A 49 -7.45 11.27 -10.21
CA LEU A 49 -8.53 12.24 -10.45
C LEU A 49 -8.03 13.47 -11.24
N ALA A 50 -6.83 13.98 -10.93
CA ALA A 50 -6.23 15.06 -11.69
C ALA A 50 -5.99 14.64 -13.15
N PHE A 51 -5.50 13.42 -13.37
CA PHE A 51 -5.29 12.87 -14.71
C PHE A 51 -6.60 12.74 -15.49
N CYS A 52 -7.64 12.14 -14.88
CA CYS A 52 -8.98 12.06 -15.49
C CYS A 52 -9.55 13.45 -15.82
N PHE A 53 -9.34 14.45 -14.96
CA PHE A 53 -9.78 15.82 -15.22
C PHE A 53 -9.02 16.48 -16.37
N LEU A 54 -7.70 16.29 -16.43
CA LEU A 54 -6.87 16.79 -17.54
C LEU A 54 -7.26 16.12 -18.86
N GLU A 55 -7.48 14.81 -18.85
CA GLU A 55 -7.94 14.05 -20.01
C GLU A 55 -9.32 14.52 -20.48
N TRP A 56 -10.25 14.77 -19.56
CA TRP A 56 -11.57 15.32 -19.89
C TRP A 56 -11.49 16.70 -20.56
N LYS A 57 -10.62 17.59 -20.06
CA LYS A 57 -10.51 18.97 -20.53
C LYS A 57 -9.73 19.10 -21.84
N PHE A 58 -8.61 18.41 -21.95
CA PHE A 58 -7.67 18.60 -23.05
C PHE A 58 -7.73 17.49 -24.09
N LYS A 59 -8.33 16.34 -23.75
CA LYS A 59 -8.50 15.19 -24.63
C LYS A 59 -7.22 14.81 -25.39
N PHE A 60 -6.10 14.82 -24.65
CA PHE A 60 -4.74 14.65 -25.18
C PHE A 60 -4.50 13.28 -25.83
N ILE A 61 -5.36 12.29 -25.58
CA ILE A 61 -5.30 10.96 -26.18
C ILE A 61 -6.38 10.89 -27.28
N PRO A 62 -6.04 11.22 -28.54
CA PRO A 62 -6.93 11.00 -29.67
C PRO A 62 -7.03 9.49 -29.93
N LEU A 63 -8.26 8.99 -30.13
CA LEU A 63 -8.48 7.64 -30.65
C LEU A 63 -8.71 7.75 -32.15
N ASP A 64 -8.03 6.92 -32.95
CA ASP A 64 -8.32 6.80 -34.38
C ASP A 64 -9.75 6.28 -34.57
N ALA A 65 -10.61 7.17 -35.05
CA ALA A 65 -12.04 6.93 -35.21
C ALA A 65 -12.34 5.74 -36.15
N GLU A 66 -11.39 5.34 -37.01
CA GLU A 66 -11.51 4.18 -37.90
C GLU A 66 -11.53 2.83 -37.19
N ASN A 67 -10.85 2.68 -36.04
CA ASN A 67 -10.81 1.40 -35.32
C ASN A 67 -11.70 1.36 -34.06
N TYR A 68 -12.08 2.52 -33.50
CA TYR A 68 -12.70 2.58 -32.18
C TYR A 68 -14.06 3.26 -32.08
N PHE A 69 -14.67 3.79 -33.16
CA PHE A 69 -16.00 4.44 -33.16
C PHE A 69 -16.20 5.59 -32.14
N VAL A 70 -15.19 5.98 -31.35
CA VAL A 70 -15.24 7.06 -30.36
C VAL A 70 -14.03 7.97 -30.53
N ASN A 71 -14.26 9.27 -30.69
CA ASN A 71 -13.22 10.27 -31.00
C ASN A 71 -12.23 10.51 -29.85
N HIS A 72 -12.55 10.08 -28.62
CA HIS A 72 -11.73 10.25 -27.42
C HIS A 72 -12.03 9.14 -26.41
N VAL A 73 -11.12 8.86 -25.48
CA VAL A 73 -11.38 7.96 -24.34
C VAL A 73 -12.52 8.54 -23.50
N PRO A 74 -13.68 7.88 -23.42
CA PRO A 74 -14.76 8.34 -22.57
C PRO A 74 -14.37 8.13 -21.10
N VAL A 75 -14.06 9.21 -20.39
CA VAL A 75 -13.80 9.19 -18.95
C VAL A 75 -15.13 9.08 -18.20
N CYS A 76 -15.63 7.85 -18.06
CA CYS A 76 -16.82 7.55 -17.25
C CYS A 76 -16.41 7.39 -15.78
N LEU A 77 -16.38 8.50 -15.03
CA LEU A 77 -16.15 8.49 -13.59
C LEU A 77 -17.44 8.12 -12.85
N GLU A 78 -17.75 6.83 -12.79
CA GLU A 78 -18.78 6.32 -11.89
C GLU A 78 -18.23 6.24 -10.47
N TRP A 79 -18.76 7.08 -9.57
CA TRP A 79 -18.33 7.14 -8.17
C TRP A 79 -18.46 5.79 -7.46
N GLU A 80 -19.46 4.98 -7.81
CA GLU A 80 -19.64 3.63 -7.28
C GLU A 80 -18.44 2.74 -7.62
N THR A 81 -18.02 2.70 -8.88
CA THR A 81 -16.86 1.92 -9.33
C THR A 81 -15.58 2.41 -8.66
N VAL A 82 -15.38 3.73 -8.58
CA VAL A 82 -14.20 4.31 -7.93
C VAL A 82 -14.14 3.89 -6.46
N VAL A 83 -15.26 3.96 -5.73
CA VAL A 83 -15.31 3.55 -4.32
C VAL A 83 -15.06 2.05 -4.17
N VAL A 84 -15.70 1.20 -4.97
CA VAL A 84 -15.55 -0.27 -4.90
C VAL A 84 -14.11 -0.69 -5.21
N VAL A 85 -13.52 -0.16 -6.27
CA VAL A 85 -12.13 -0.47 -6.66
C VAL A 85 -11.16 -0.01 -5.57
N ASN A 86 -11.36 1.19 -5.02
CA ASN A 86 -10.52 1.68 -3.93
C ASN A 86 -10.64 0.78 -2.68
N LEU A 87 -11.86 0.41 -2.29
CA LEU A 87 -12.08 -0.43 -1.12
C LEU A 87 -11.46 -1.82 -1.30
N ALA A 88 -11.61 -2.41 -2.50
CA ALA A 88 -11.01 -3.69 -2.86
C ALA A 88 -9.48 -3.63 -2.85
N ALA A 89 -8.88 -2.58 -3.43
CA ALA A 89 -7.43 -2.38 -3.42
C ALA A 89 -6.89 -2.23 -1.99
N PHE A 90 -7.55 -1.42 -1.15
CA PHE A 90 -7.17 -1.26 0.25
C PHE A 90 -7.24 -2.58 1.02
N ALA A 91 -8.33 -3.36 0.83
CA ALA A 91 -8.48 -4.67 1.45
C ALA A 91 -7.36 -5.64 1.02
N ALA A 92 -7.03 -5.69 -0.28
CA ALA A 92 -5.95 -6.51 -0.80
C ALA A 92 -4.59 -6.15 -0.18
N ILE A 93 -4.29 -4.86 -0.06
CA ILE A 93 -3.06 -4.38 0.59
C ILE A 93 -3.03 -4.79 2.07
N MET A 94 -4.14 -4.66 2.79
CA MET A 94 -4.23 -5.08 4.19
C MET A 94 -3.99 -6.59 4.36
N VAL A 95 -4.50 -7.42 3.45
CA VAL A 95 -4.23 -8.88 3.44
C VAL A 95 -2.75 -9.15 3.22
N ILE A 96 -2.09 -8.45 2.28
CA ILE A 96 -0.66 -8.59 2.03
C ILE A 96 0.16 -8.17 3.26
N LEU A 97 -0.27 -7.15 4.01
CA LEU A 97 0.38 -6.71 5.25
C LEU A 97 0.27 -7.72 6.40
N LEU A 98 -0.67 -8.66 6.35
CA LEU A 98 -0.73 -9.74 7.34
C LEU A 98 0.48 -10.68 7.24
N VAL A 99 1.07 -10.84 6.05
CA VAL A 99 2.26 -11.69 5.82
C VAL A 99 3.45 -11.25 6.67
N PRO A 100 3.95 -9.98 6.60
CA PRO A 100 5.04 -9.53 7.46
C PRO A 100 4.66 -9.53 8.95
N CYS A 101 3.39 -9.26 9.31
CA CYS A 101 2.94 -9.39 10.71
C CYS A 101 3.07 -10.83 11.23
N HIS A 102 2.74 -11.83 10.41
CA HIS A 102 2.90 -13.24 10.77
C HIS A 102 4.39 -13.62 10.87
N LEU A 103 5.23 -13.11 9.96
CA LEU A 103 6.68 -13.32 10.02
C LEU A 103 7.29 -12.76 11.32
N ILE A 104 6.92 -11.54 11.75
CA ILE A 104 7.38 -10.92 13.00
C ILE A 104 7.06 -11.78 14.23
N SER A 105 5.90 -12.46 14.20
CA SER A 105 5.46 -13.35 15.28
C SER A 105 6.34 -14.60 15.38
N ARG A 106 6.92 -15.06 14.26
CA ARG A 106 7.81 -16.24 14.19
C ARG A 106 9.30 -15.91 14.33
N ILE A 107 9.72 -14.64 14.28
CA ILE A 107 11.11 -14.26 14.52
C ILE A 107 11.45 -14.53 15.99
N SER A 108 12.28 -15.56 16.26
CA SER A 108 12.76 -15.86 17.60
C SER A 108 13.91 -14.90 17.96
N PRO A 109 13.87 -14.25 19.14
CA PRO A 109 14.88 -13.26 19.54
C PRO A 109 16.29 -13.86 19.64
N ALA A 110 16.39 -15.17 19.88
CA ALA A 110 17.65 -15.89 20.07
C ALA A 110 18.54 -15.99 18.81
N LYS A 111 18.00 -15.79 17.59
CA LYS A 111 18.80 -15.79 16.35
C LYS A 111 19.18 -14.38 15.87
N THR A 112 18.59 -13.33 16.42
CA THR A 112 18.73 -11.96 15.92
C THR A 112 19.68 -11.08 16.71
N LEU A 113 20.03 -11.48 17.94
CA LEU A 113 21.09 -10.84 18.74
C LEU A 113 22.39 -11.63 18.54
N VAL A 114 23.10 -11.37 17.44
CA VAL A 114 24.54 -11.61 17.40
C VAL A 114 25.19 -10.27 17.67
N VAL A 115 25.53 -10.04 18.94
CA VAL A 115 26.40 -8.94 19.35
C VAL A 115 27.74 -9.22 18.67
N LYS A 116 28.14 -8.32 17.77
CA LYS A 116 29.49 -8.30 17.20
C LYS A 116 30.23 -7.11 17.77
#